data_AF-A0A0C9U9K4-F1
#
_entry.id   AF-A0A0C9U9K4-F1
#
_cell.length_a   1.000
_cell.length_b   1.000
_cell.length_c   1.000
_cell.angle_alpha   90.00
_cell.angle_beta   90.00
_cell.angle_gamma   90.00
#
_symmetry.space_group_name_H-M   'P 1'
#
loop_
_entity.id
_entity.type
_entity.pdbx_description
1 polymer ?
#
loop_
_entity_poly.entity_id
_entity_poly.type
_entity_poly.pdbx_seq_one_letter_code
_entity_poly.pdbx_strand_id
1 'polypeptide(L)'
;MDTSIGVLVYFENSPVKLPGLPMGWMNIEPATWTVTVKDIIDDSLRPRRIRFKRVQLPLQPAFAVTGHSAQGKTLLRIMADLIEGGHAAYVAASRATGRQGLFITQYVSLAHLNRRLHHDLVMELKRLDALSYNTLVRYGFCKGEYISVPSPETESKPIVYPRVSFDMPVKAKRVYKRKKSSMSINVPQTTPRINEFKRRRVLGKSAESHYNVPEQLEFFMDYAGCKWDLRDWSCAYDVIVMVLWNLVRCSSTNSRVHFSELTELSRNLSMLFDDLSQLPKVEHFRALNIIRDSWRDVISTTFPESFPRRGPALVSASLLLERTLTSSFLQRSIFTCADCVTSVPRVQLTSSLAFYCSSYLLRAMQLEDIQTVTTQHWLDAFFVQALTNADGCVGNGACGLRPVYINSHIFCITMYIESGIATCVNPTVYMDVNGERTIYELSSIIYHESNHFCAKLMEHGIVWDYDSAVNNGIPTRNGNNTYMSWALPAEGTRVPHHESGQTL
;
A
#
# COMPACT_ATOMS: atom_id res chain seq x y z
N MET A 1 -31.44 19.43 30.88
CA MET A 1 -32.29 18.83 29.84
C MET A 1 -31.36 18.48 28.70
N ASP A 2 -31.20 17.20 28.40
CA ASP A 2 -30.37 16.74 27.28
C ASP A 2 -31.12 17.06 25.99
N THR A 3 -30.69 18.09 25.26
CA THR A 3 -31.30 18.44 23.96
C THR A 3 -30.77 17.48 22.91
N SER A 4 -31.39 16.31 22.79
CA SER A 4 -31.11 15.42 21.65
C SER A 4 -31.50 16.14 20.36
N ILE A 5 -30.51 16.40 19.51
CA ILE A 5 -30.74 17.00 18.20
C ILE A 5 -31.22 15.90 17.27
N GLY A 6 -32.54 15.81 17.09
CA GLY A 6 -33.18 14.98 16.07
C GLY A 6 -33.32 15.74 14.74
N VAL A 7 -33.57 15.00 13.66
CA VAL A 7 -33.95 15.58 12.36
C VAL A 7 -35.32 15.10 11.94
N LEU A 8 -36.13 16.01 11.40
CA LEU A 8 -37.42 15.66 10.79
C LEU A 8 -37.19 15.29 9.31
N VAL A 9 -37.65 14.10 8.93
CA VAL A 9 -37.54 13.58 7.55
C VAL A 9 -38.91 13.18 7.04
N TYR A 10 -39.23 13.59 5.81
CA TYR A 10 -40.47 13.24 5.13
C TYR A 10 -40.28 12.03 4.22
N PHE A 11 -41.21 11.08 4.31
CA PHE A 11 -41.29 9.89 3.47
C PHE A 11 -42.65 9.84 2.79
N GLU A 12 -42.66 9.97 1.46
CA GLU A 12 -43.87 10.17 0.65
C GLU A 12 -44.95 9.08 0.82
N ASN A 13 -44.54 7.84 1.07
CA ASN A 13 -45.45 6.69 1.24
C ASN A 13 -45.45 6.13 2.66
N SER A 14 -44.97 6.89 3.64
CA SER A 14 -44.94 6.44 5.03
C SER A 14 -46.33 6.56 5.68
N PRO A 15 -46.83 5.50 6.34
CA PRO A 15 -48.08 5.56 7.08
C PRO A 15 -47.97 6.28 8.44
N VAL A 16 -46.78 6.75 8.81
CA VAL A 16 -46.54 7.37 10.13
C VAL A 16 -47.14 8.79 10.19
N LYS A 17 -47.81 9.10 11.30
CA LYS A 17 -48.37 10.43 11.61
C LYS A 17 -48.02 10.82 13.04
N LEU A 18 -47.09 11.76 13.20
CA LEU A 18 -46.73 12.32 14.50
C LEU A 18 -47.71 13.44 14.90
N PRO A 19 -48.08 13.59 16.19
CA PRO A 19 -48.94 14.68 16.64
C PRO A 19 -48.37 16.05 16.26
N GLY A 20 -49.20 16.90 15.64
CA GLY A 20 -48.80 18.23 15.19
C GLY A 20 -48.01 18.28 13.88
N LEU A 21 -47.72 17.14 13.24
CA LEU A 21 -47.05 17.07 11.94
C LEU A 21 -47.95 16.40 10.87
N PRO A 22 -47.76 16.73 9.58
CA PRO A 22 -48.44 16.01 8.49
C PRO A 22 -48.05 14.52 8.45
N MET A 23 -48.87 13.72 7.77
CA MET A 23 -48.55 12.32 7.50
C MET A 23 -47.23 12.20 6.72
N GLY A 24 -46.45 11.15 6.98
CA GLY A 24 -45.18 10.87 6.31
C GLY A 24 -43.95 11.48 6.98
N TRP A 25 -44.11 12.40 7.93
CA TRP A 25 -42.99 12.99 8.68
C TRP A 25 -42.59 12.11 9.88
N MET A 26 -41.30 11.85 10.01
CA MET A 26 -40.70 11.12 11.13
C MET A 26 -39.59 11.93 11.79
N ASN A 27 -39.49 11.89 13.12
CA ASN A 27 -38.32 12.35 13.85
C ASN A 27 -37.29 11.22 13.92
N ILE A 28 -36.08 11.47 13.42
CA ILE A 28 -34.98 10.53 13.43
C ILE A 28 -33.94 11.02 14.43
N GLU A 29 -33.72 10.22 15.46
CA GLU A 29 -32.78 10.52 16.53
C GLU A 29 -31.42 9.89 16.28
N PRO A 30 -30.33 10.47 16.81
CA PRO A 30 -29.01 9.87 16.72
C PRO A 30 -28.98 8.49 17.39
N ALA A 31 -28.56 7.48 16.63
CA ALA A 31 -28.29 6.15 17.16
C ALA A 31 -26.84 6.06 17.64
N THR A 32 -26.62 5.24 18.66
CA THR A 32 -25.29 4.96 19.20
C THR A 32 -24.84 3.56 18.80
N TRP A 33 -23.70 3.45 18.14
CA TRP A 33 -23.03 2.19 17.87
C TRP A 33 -21.77 2.08 18.70
N THR A 34 -21.51 0.88 19.23
CA THR A 34 -20.31 0.59 20.00
C THR A 34 -19.61 -0.61 19.40
N VAL A 35 -18.38 -0.40 18.94
CA VAL A 35 -17.50 -1.46 18.46
C VAL A 35 -16.44 -1.73 19.51
N THR A 36 -16.30 -2.98 19.91
CA THR A 36 -15.19 -3.42 20.76
C THR A 36 -14.20 -4.18 19.89
N VAL A 37 -12.97 -3.69 19.81
CA VAL A 37 -11.83 -4.46 19.29
C VAL A 37 -11.09 -5.05 20.49
N LYS A 38 -10.92 -6.37 20.49
CA LYS A 38 -10.15 -7.09 21.51
C LYS A 38 -8.73 -7.31 21.01
N ASP A 39 -7.83 -7.55 21.95
CA ASP A 39 -6.49 -8.09 21.69
C ASP A 39 -5.60 -7.21 20.79
N ILE A 40 -5.76 -5.90 20.87
CA ILE A 40 -4.77 -4.98 20.29
C ILE A 40 -3.53 -5.05 21.18
N ILE A 41 -2.43 -5.53 20.61
CA ILE A 41 -1.13 -5.60 21.28
C ILE A 41 -0.54 -4.18 21.23
N ASP A 42 -0.38 -3.55 22.39
CA ASP A 42 0.33 -2.27 22.49
C ASP A 42 1.84 -2.45 22.56
N ASP A 43 2.60 -1.36 22.59
CA ASP A 43 4.07 -1.37 22.73
C ASP A 43 4.57 -2.11 23.99
N SER A 44 3.69 -2.33 24.98
CA SER A 44 3.99 -3.10 26.19
C SER A 44 3.72 -4.61 26.05
N LEU A 45 3.36 -5.07 24.85
CA LEU A 45 2.97 -6.44 24.52
C LEU A 45 1.78 -6.95 25.36
N ARG A 46 0.94 -6.05 25.89
CA ARG A 46 -0.25 -6.42 26.67
C ARG A 46 -1.49 -6.32 25.79
N PRO A 47 -2.36 -7.34 25.78
CA PRO A 47 -3.61 -7.27 25.04
C PRO A 47 -4.50 -6.20 25.67
N ARG A 48 -4.84 -5.16 24.89
CA ARG A 48 -5.75 -4.10 25.28
C ARG A 48 -7.06 -4.23 24.52
N ARG A 49 -8.16 -3.96 25.23
CA ARG A 49 -9.50 -3.84 24.65
C ARG A 49 -9.77 -2.37 24.35
N ILE A 50 -9.94 -2.02 23.09
CA ILE A 50 -10.33 -0.67 22.68
C ILE A 50 -11.83 -0.68 22.33
N ARG A 51 -12.56 0.32 22.82
CA ARG A 51 -13.98 0.49 22.55
C ARG A 51 -14.19 1.81 21.83
N PHE A 52 -14.71 1.72 20.60
CA PHE A 52 -15.11 2.87 19.80
C PHE A 52 -16.61 3.08 19.97
N LYS A 53 -17.02 4.33 20.21
CA LYS A 53 -18.42 4.73 20.28
C LYS A 53 -18.67 5.76 19.18
N ARG A 54 -19.65 5.49 18.32
CA ARG A 54 -20.12 6.41 17.29
C ARG A 54 -21.55 6.81 17.59
N VAL A 55 -21.85 8.10 17.58
CA VAL A 55 -23.22 8.63 17.71
C VAL A 55 -23.53 9.38 16.43
N GLN A 56 -24.54 8.94 15.68
CA GLN A 56 -24.90 9.53 14.39
C GLN A 56 -26.36 9.24 14.07
N LEU A 57 -26.99 10.10 13.28
CA LEU A 57 -28.28 9.78 12.66
C LEU A 57 -28.16 8.50 11.80
N PRO A 58 -29.06 7.50 11.96
CA PRO A 58 -29.04 6.25 11.20
C PRO A 58 -29.56 6.45 9.77
N LEU A 59 -28.99 7.42 9.07
CA LEU A 59 -29.34 7.82 7.71
C LEU A 59 -28.11 7.73 6.81
N GLN A 60 -28.32 7.20 5.61
CA GLN A 60 -27.33 7.19 4.56
C GLN A 60 -28.01 7.65 3.27
N PRO A 61 -27.42 8.60 2.52
CA PRO A 61 -27.91 8.92 1.19
C PRO A 61 -27.92 7.67 0.30
N ALA A 62 -29.06 7.40 -0.33
CA ALA A 62 -29.28 6.17 -1.11
C ALA A 62 -29.38 6.41 -2.62
N PHE A 63 -28.89 7.56 -3.12
CA PHE A 63 -28.83 7.86 -4.56
C PHE A 63 -27.76 7.03 -5.26
N ALA A 64 -26.72 6.62 -4.53
CA ALA A 64 -25.71 5.67 -4.96
C ALA A 64 -25.69 4.50 -3.97
N VAL A 65 -25.68 3.28 -4.49
CA VAL A 65 -25.66 2.05 -3.69
C VAL A 65 -24.57 1.12 -4.20
N THR A 66 -23.95 0.39 -3.30
CA THR A 66 -22.97 -0.65 -3.67
C THR A 66 -23.68 -1.80 -4.38
N GLY A 67 -22.97 -2.58 -5.19
CA GLY A 67 -23.53 -3.76 -5.87
C GLY A 67 -24.21 -4.74 -4.90
N HIS A 68 -23.62 -4.93 -3.72
CA HIS A 68 -24.20 -5.74 -2.64
C HIS A 68 -25.54 -5.18 -2.15
N SER A 69 -25.60 -3.87 -1.86
CA SER A 69 -26.85 -3.22 -1.41
C SER A 69 -27.89 -3.07 -2.52
N ALA A 70 -27.48 -3.20 -3.79
CA ALA A 70 -28.37 -3.19 -4.94
C ALA A 70 -28.98 -4.58 -5.21
N GLN A 71 -28.37 -5.66 -4.73
CA GLN A 71 -28.83 -7.02 -4.97
C GLN A 71 -30.30 -7.22 -4.55
N GLY A 72 -31.08 -7.83 -5.44
CA GLY A 72 -32.52 -8.04 -5.26
C GLY A 72 -33.39 -6.83 -5.60
N LYS A 73 -32.83 -5.64 -5.83
CA LYS A 73 -33.60 -4.46 -6.23
C LYS A 73 -33.86 -4.44 -7.74
N THR A 74 -35.00 -3.88 -8.11
CA THR A 74 -35.37 -3.55 -9.49
C THR A 74 -35.41 -2.04 -9.61
N LEU A 75 -34.63 -1.49 -10.54
CA LEU A 75 -34.43 -0.05 -10.70
C LEU A 75 -34.73 0.34 -12.14
N LEU A 76 -35.57 1.36 -12.33
CA LEU A 76 -36.04 1.78 -13.66
C LEU A 76 -34.91 2.38 -14.51
N ARG A 77 -34.02 3.16 -13.88
CA ARG A 77 -32.86 3.79 -14.51
C ARG A 77 -31.69 3.73 -13.55
N ILE A 78 -30.56 3.22 -14.02
CA ILE A 78 -29.33 3.11 -13.24
C ILE A 78 -28.13 3.58 -14.05
N MET A 79 -27.20 4.16 -13.32
CA MET A 79 -25.84 4.38 -13.76
C MET A 79 -24.96 3.33 -13.08
N ALA A 80 -24.32 2.47 -13.87
CA ALA A 80 -23.54 1.35 -13.35
C ALA A 80 -22.11 1.39 -13.90
N ASP A 81 -21.14 1.25 -12.99
CA ASP A 81 -19.77 0.95 -13.36
C ASP A 81 -19.60 -0.56 -13.43
N LEU A 82 -19.20 -1.05 -14.61
CA LEU A 82 -19.09 -2.47 -14.91
C LEU A 82 -17.62 -2.91 -15.08
N ILE A 83 -16.64 -2.03 -14.82
CA ILE A 83 -15.22 -2.30 -15.04
C ILE A 83 -14.66 -3.39 -14.12
N GLU A 84 -15.22 -3.51 -12.91
CA GLU A 84 -14.89 -4.58 -11.96
C GLU A 84 -15.20 -5.97 -12.55
N GLY A 85 -16.14 -6.06 -13.48
CA GLY A 85 -16.44 -7.29 -14.18
C GLY A 85 -17.08 -8.39 -13.32
N GLY A 86 -17.17 -9.60 -13.88
CA GLY A 86 -17.65 -10.79 -13.18
C GLY A 86 -19.02 -10.64 -12.51
N HIS A 87 -19.15 -11.18 -11.29
CA HIS A 87 -20.42 -11.19 -10.56
C HIS A 87 -20.90 -9.78 -10.17
N ALA A 88 -19.98 -8.87 -9.80
CA ALA A 88 -20.33 -7.50 -9.43
C ALA A 88 -20.97 -6.75 -10.62
N ALA A 89 -20.36 -6.84 -11.80
CA ALA A 89 -20.91 -6.25 -13.02
C ALA A 89 -22.27 -6.87 -13.39
N TYR A 90 -22.42 -8.19 -13.26
CA TYR A 90 -23.70 -8.85 -13.48
C TYR A 90 -24.79 -8.35 -12.53
N VAL A 91 -24.50 -8.29 -11.23
CA VAL A 91 -25.46 -7.79 -10.23
C VAL A 91 -25.85 -6.36 -10.53
N ALA A 92 -24.89 -5.48 -10.82
CA ALA A 92 -25.13 -4.08 -11.13
C ALA A 92 -26.00 -3.92 -12.39
N ALA A 93 -25.62 -4.53 -13.52
CA ALA A 93 -26.35 -4.41 -14.78
C ALA A 93 -27.77 -5.02 -14.70
N SER A 94 -27.93 -6.15 -13.99
CA SER A 94 -29.22 -6.85 -13.86
C SER A 94 -30.23 -6.13 -12.96
N ARG A 95 -29.88 -4.98 -12.35
CA ARG A 95 -30.87 -4.17 -11.62
C ARG A 95 -31.75 -3.35 -12.56
N ALA A 96 -31.28 -3.07 -13.77
CA ALA A 96 -32.04 -2.34 -14.77
C ALA A 96 -33.17 -3.22 -15.34
N THR A 97 -34.35 -2.66 -15.55
CA THR A 97 -35.49 -3.38 -16.16
C THR A 97 -35.35 -3.58 -17.67
N GLY A 98 -34.41 -2.88 -18.30
CA GLY A 98 -34.17 -2.96 -19.73
C GLY A 98 -32.97 -2.12 -20.15
N ARG A 99 -32.54 -2.27 -21.41
CA ARG A 99 -31.34 -1.60 -21.94
C ARG A 99 -31.44 -0.07 -21.86
N GLN A 100 -32.62 0.50 -22.09
CA GLN A 100 -32.86 1.95 -22.02
C GLN A 100 -32.74 2.48 -20.57
N GLY A 101 -32.83 1.60 -19.57
CA GLY A 101 -32.67 1.92 -18.15
C GLY A 101 -31.25 1.70 -17.64
N LEU A 102 -30.30 1.27 -18.47
CA LEU A 102 -28.91 1.02 -18.07
C LEU A 102 -27.98 2.02 -18.76
N PHE A 103 -27.34 2.87 -17.97
CA PHE A 103 -26.23 3.70 -18.42
C PHE A 103 -24.93 3.12 -17.87
N ILE A 104 -24.01 2.72 -18.75
CA ILE A 104 -22.70 2.20 -18.37
C ILE A 104 -21.73 3.38 -18.34
N THR A 105 -21.06 3.61 -17.21
CA THR A 105 -20.21 4.80 -17.02
C THR A 105 -18.92 4.78 -17.82
N GLN A 106 -18.44 3.59 -18.19
CA GLN A 106 -17.17 3.39 -18.90
C GLN A 106 -17.32 2.28 -19.95
N TYR A 107 -16.47 2.31 -20.98
CA TYR A 107 -16.43 1.23 -21.96
C TYR A 107 -16.06 -0.11 -21.29
N VAL A 108 -16.83 -1.17 -21.58
CA VAL A 108 -16.55 -2.51 -21.08
C VAL A 108 -16.34 -3.50 -22.21
N SER A 109 -15.28 -4.29 -22.08
CA SER A 109 -14.97 -5.38 -23.00
C SER A 109 -15.61 -6.69 -22.53
N LEU A 110 -15.74 -7.65 -23.45
CA LEU A 110 -16.14 -9.02 -23.08
C LEU A 110 -15.18 -9.65 -22.08
N ALA A 111 -13.90 -9.27 -22.08
CA ALA A 111 -12.92 -9.78 -21.11
C ALA A 111 -13.22 -9.29 -19.68
N HIS A 112 -13.76 -8.07 -19.52
CA HIS A 112 -14.20 -7.58 -18.21
C HIS A 112 -15.40 -8.38 -17.71
N LEU A 113 -16.39 -8.63 -18.58
CA LEU A 113 -17.63 -9.30 -18.19
C LEU A 113 -17.44 -10.81 -17.98
N ASN A 114 -16.67 -11.47 -18.84
CA ASN A 114 -16.45 -12.92 -18.83
C ASN A 114 -15.30 -13.33 -17.89
N ARG A 115 -15.23 -12.75 -16.70
CA ARG A 115 -14.34 -13.27 -15.65
C ARG A 115 -14.78 -14.69 -15.28
N ARG A 116 -13.80 -15.57 -15.04
CA ARG A 116 -14.06 -16.96 -14.67
C ARG A 116 -14.93 -17.00 -13.41
N LEU A 117 -16.07 -17.71 -13.48
CA LEU A 117 -16.95 -17.91 -12.33
C LEU A 117 -16.21 -18.65 -11.21
N HIS A 118 -16.61 -18.38 -9.97
CA HIS A 118 -16.10 -19.10 -8.81
C HIS A 118 -16.32 -20.61 -9.00
N HIS A 119 -15.34 -21.43 -8.63
CA HIS A 119 -15.39 -22.87 -8.85
C HIS A 119 -16.65 -23.49 -8.26
N ASP A 120 -16.99 -23.11 -7.03
CA ASP A 120 -18.19 -23.60 -6.32
C ASP A 120 -19.48 -23.28 -7.08
N LEU A 121 -19.58 -22.10 -7.68
CA LEU A 121 -20.74 -21.74 -8.49
C LEU A 121 -20.82 -22.57 -9.77
N VAL A 122 -19.68 -22.83 -10.43
CA VAL A 122 -19.64 -23.73 -11.59
C VAL A 122 -20.06 -25.15 -11.21
N MET A 123 -19.62 -25.63 -10.05
CA MET A 123 -20.01 -26.96 -9.55
C MET A 123 -21.49 -27.02 -9.20
N GLU A 124 -22.02 -25.97 -8.57
CA GLU A 124 -23.45 -25.87 -8.26
C GLU A 124 -24.31 -25.83 -9.53
N LEU A 125 -23.90 -25.09 -10.56
CA LEU A 125 -24.61 -25.07 -11.84
C LEU A 125 -24.64 -26.47 -12.48
N LYS A 126 -23.52 -27.20 -12.50
CA LYS A 126 -23.47 -28.59 -12.98
C LYS A 126 -24.39 -29.51 -12.18
N ARG A 127 -24.45 -29.32 -10.86
CA ARG A 127 -25.36 -30.07 -9.98
C ARG A 127 -26.81 -29.81 -10.33
N LEU A 128 -27.19 -28.54 -10.54
CA LEU A 128 -28.54 -28.15 -10.93
C LEU A 128 -28.92 -28.69 -12.30
N ASP A 129 -28.00 -28.68 -13.28
CA ASP A 129 -28.21 -29.29 -14.59
C ASP A 129 -28.45 -30.80 -14.49
N ALA A 130 -27.68 -31.48 -13.64
CA ALA A 130 -27.84 -32.91 -13.40
C ALA A 130 -29.20 -33.24 -12.78
N LEU A 131 -29.62 -32.45 -11.79
CA LEU A 131 -30.93 -32.60 -11.16
C LEU A 131 -32.09 -32.29 -12.12
N SER A 132 -31.95 -31.26 -12.95
CA SER A 132 -32.93 -30.89 -13.97
C SER A 132 -33.16 -32.03 -14.97
N TYR A 133 -32.07 -32.57 -15.54
CA TYR A 133 -32.14 -33.69 -16.46
C TYR A 133 -32.74 -34.95 -15.80
N ASN A 134 -32.29 -35.32 -14.60
CA ASN A 134 -32.84 -36.46 -13.87
C ASN A 134 -34.33 -36.29 -13.57
N THR A 135 -34.78 -35.06 -13.31
CA THR A 135 -36.21 -34.74 -13.13
C THR A 135 -36.98 -34.98 -14.42
N LEU A 136 -36.46 -34.54 -15.58
CA LEU A 136 -37.10 -34.77 -16.88
C LEU A 136 -37.20 -36.26 -17.23
N VAL A 137 -36.16 -37.05 -16.95
CA VAL A 137 -36.16 -38.51 -17.14
C VAL A 137 -37.19 -39.18 -16.22
N ARG A 138 -37.20 -38.81 -14.93
CA ARG A 138 -38.12 -39.39 -13.93
C ARG A 138 -39.59 -39.28 -14.32
N TYR A 139 -39.98 -38.15 -14.90
CA TYR A 139 -41.37 -37.87 -15.27
C TYR A 139 -41.69 -38.19 -16.74
N GLY A 140 -40.79 -38.84 -17.47
CA GLY A 140 -41.02 -39.29 -18.85
C GLY A 140 -41.02 -38.17 -19.91
N PHE A 141 -40.56 -36.97 -19.56
CA PHE A 141 -40.39 -35.85 -20.51
C PHE A 141 -39.12 -36.00 -21.35
N CYS A 142 -38.14 -36.78 -20.88
CA CYS A 142 -36.92 -37.12 -21.60
C CYS A 142 -36.65 -38.63 -21.49
N LYS A 143 -36.07 -39.23 -22.54
CA LYS A 143 -35.61 -40.62 -22.50
C LYS A 143 -34.11 -40.64 -22.19
N GLY A 144 -33.69 -41.44 -21.23
CA GLY A 144 -32.28 -41.63 -20.89
C GLY A 144 -32.08 -42.28 -19.52
N GLU A 145 -30.84 -42.60 -19.18
CA GLU A 145 -30.45 -43.03 -17.83
C GLU A 145 -30.21 -41.83 -16.92
N TYR A 146 -30.32 -42.02 -15.61
CA TYR A 146 -30.00 -40.99 -14.63
C TYR A 146 -28.50 -40.67 -14.67
N ILE A 147 -28.15 -39.39 -14.65
CA ILE A 147 -26.77 -38.94 -14.51
C ILE A 147 -26.42 -38.73 -13.04
N SER A 148 -25.16 -39.02 -12.69
CA SER A 148 -24.65 -38.78 -11.35
C SER A 148 -24.73 -37.28 -11.02
N VAL A 149 -25.21 -36.96 -9.82
CA VAL A 149 -25.32 -35.58 -9.33
C VAL A 149 -24.04 -35.26 -8.56
N PRO A 150 -23.20 -34.31 -9.05
CA PRO A 150 -22.01 -33.87 -8.33
C PRO A 150 -22.38 -33.40 -6.92
N SER A 151 -21.68 -33.88 -5.90
CA SER A 151 -21.89 -33.42 -4.53
C SER A 151 -20.88 -32.31 -4.21
N PRO A 152 -21.33 -31.07 -3.96
CA PRO A 152 -20.44 -29.93 -3.74
C PRO A 152 -19.48 -30.18 -2.58
N GLU A 153 -19.94 -30.87 -1.53
CA GLU A 153 -19.19 -31.13 -0.29
C GLU A 153 -18.07 -32.17 -0.49
N THR A 154 -18.28 -33.16 -1.35
CA THR A 154 -17.27 -34.20 -1.64
C THR A 154 -16.27 -33.77 -2.70
N GLU A 155 -16.64 -32.82 -3.57
CA GLU A 155 -15.79 -32.35 -4.67
C GLU A 155 -15.07 -31.04 -4.34
N SER A 156 -15.52 -30.30 -3.32
CA SER A 156 -14.73 -29.23 -2.73
C SER A 156 -13.46 -29.83 -2.13
N LYS A 157 -12.34 -29.70 -2.85
CA LYS A 157 -11.01 -29.88 -2.24
C LYS A 157 -11.02 -29.06 -0.96
N PRO A 158 -10.59 -29.61 0.19
CA PRO A 158 -10.56 -28.86 1.42
C PRO A 158 -9.80 -27.56 1.13
N ILE A 159 -10.54 -26.45 1.11
CA ILE A 159 -9.92 -25.15 1.02
C ILE A 159 -9.17 -25.05 2.34
N VAL A 160 -7.85 -25.27 2.27
CA VAL A 160 -6.96 -24.97 3.38
C VAL A 160 -6.94 -23.46 3.48
N TYR A 161 -7.99 -22.90 4.06
CA TYR A 161 -7.88 -21.59 4.66
C TYR A 161 -6.73 -21.73 5.65
N PRO A 162 -5.68 -20.89 5.58
CA PRO A 162 -4.71 -20.86 6.65
C PRO A 162 -5.52 -20.70 7.94
N ARG A 163 -5.53 -21.76 8.76
CA ARG A 163 -6.07 -21.66 10.10
C ARG A 163 -5.18 -20.63 10.76
N VAL A 164 -5.68 -19.40 10.87
CA VAL A 164 -5.18 -18.44 11.83
C VAL A 164 -5.57 -19.02 13.18
N SER A 165 -4.81 -20.01 13.63
CA SER A 165 -4.81 -20.43 15.02
C SER A 165 -4.14 -19.28 15.75
N PHE A 166 -4.95 -18.45 16.39
CA PHE A 166 -4.44 -17.68 17.52
C PHE A 166 -4.15 -18.71 18.59
N ASP A 167 -2.93 -19.25 18.58
CA ASP A 167 -2.41 -20.04 19.68
C ASP A 167 -2.43 -19.11 20.89
N MET A 168 -3.52 -19.18 21.67
CA MET A 168 -3.54 -18.56 22.97
C MET A 168 -2.35 -19.14 23.74
N PRO A 169 -1.45 -18.30 24.28
CA PRO A 169 -0.27 -18.79 24.95
C PRO A 169 -0.69 -19.79 26.03
N VAL A 170 -0.31 -21.05 25.83
CA VAL A 170 -0.52 -22.11 26.81
C VAL A 170 0.11 -21.59 28.09
N LYS A 171 -0.72 -21.40 29.13
CA LYS A 171 -0.28 -20.91 30.44
C LYS A 171 0.89 -21.77 30.91
N ALA A 172 2.10 -21.26 30.77
CA ALA A 172 3.30 -21.96 31.21
C ALA A 172 3.19 -22.14 32.73
N LYS A 173 3.01 -23.40 33.17
CA LYS A 173 3.13 -23.74 34.59
C LYS A 173 4.55 -23.42 35.01
N ARG A 174 4.71 -22.35 35.80
CA ARG A 174 5.99 -21.98 36.43
C ARG A 174 6.43 -23.10 37.36
N VAL A 175 7.35 -23.94 36.90
CA VAL A 175 8.10 -24.87 37.75
C VAL A 175 9.35 -24.14 38.24
N TYR A 176 9.36 -23.75 39.51
CA TYR A 176 10.59 -23.28 40.18
C TYR A 176 11.52 -24.49 40.37
N LYS A 177 12.60 -24.58 39.58
CA LYS A 177 13.71 -25.51 39.84
C LYS A 177 14.90 -24.76 40.42
N ARG A 178 15.25 -25.19 41.63
CA ARG A 178 16.33 -24.73 42.50
C ARG A 178 17.70 -25.07 41.88
N LYS A 179 18.59 -24.09 41.86
CA LYS A 179 19.95 -24.10 41.29
C LYS A 179 20.83 -25.13 42.03
N LYS A 180 21.52 -26.03 41.31
CA LYS A 180 22.70 -26.74 41.82
C LYS A 180 23.80 -26.73 40.76
N SER A 181 24.97 -26.28 41.17
CA SER A 181 26.17 -26.07 40.36
C SER A 181 26.94 -27.37 40.13
N SER A 182 27.50 -27.54 38.93
CA SER A 182 28.84 -28.11 38.70
C SER A 182 29.14 -28.18 37.19
N MET A 183 30.32 -27.66 36.81
CA MET A 183 31.31 -28.15 35.80
C MET A 183 30.78 -28.83 34.52
N SER A 184 31.28 -28.57 33.31
CA SER A 184 32.65 -28.28 32.85
C SER A 184 32.58 -27.75 31.40
N ILE A 185 33.60 -27.00 31.01
CA ILE A 185 33.75 -26.41 29.67
C ILE A 185 34.45 -27.42 28.77
N ASN A 186 33.78 -27.83 27.68
CA ASN A 186 34.44 -28.39 26.50
C ASN A 186 33.85 -27.69 25.28
N VAL A 187 34.70 -26.97 24.55
CA VAL A 187 34.38 -26.21 23.35
C VAL A 187 34.82 -27.04 22.14
N PRO A 188 33.91 -27.39 21.22
CA PRO A 188 34.28 -27.67 19.84
C PRO A 188 33.93 -26.45 18.98
N GLN A 189 34.96 -25.77 18.48
CA GLN A 189 34.83 -24.83 17.38
C GLN A 189 34.50 -25.62 16.11
N THR A 190 33.30 -25.44 15.58
CA THR A 190 33.00 -25.75 14.18
C THR A 190 32.30 -24.55 13.57
N THR A 191 33.05 -23.80 12.76
CA THR A 191 32.55 -22.76 11.87
C THR A 191 31.81 -23.42 10.70
N PRO A 192 30.60 -22.96 10.33
CA PRO A 192 30.02 -23.35 9.07
C PRO A 192 30.74 -22.60 7.94
N ARG A 193 31.45 -23.35 7.09
CA ARG A 193 31.96 -22.87 5.80
C ARG A 193 30.79 -22.42 4.94
N ILE A 194 30.70 -21.11 4.69
CA ILE A 194 29.90 -20.54 3.60
C ILE A 194 30.56 -21.00 2.30
N ASN A 195 29.87 -21.87 1.57
CA ASN A 195 30.34 -22.36 0.27
C ASN A 195 30.33 -21.22 -0.76
N GLU A 196 31.46 -21.06 -1.45
CA GLU A 196 31.60 -20.25 -2.64
C GLU A 196 30.51 -20.57 -3.67
N PHE A 197 29.71 -19.55 -4.03
CA PHE A 197 28.86 -19.58 -5.21
C PHE A 197 29.74 -19.60 -6.47
N LYS A 198 30.08 -20.81 -6.96
CA LYS A 198 30.60 -20.99 -8.31
C LYS A 198 29.51 -20.62 -9.32
N ARG A 199 29.71 -19.49 -10.00
CA ARG A 199 28.97 -19.07 -11.21
C ARG A 199 28.96 -20.21 -12.24
N ARG A 200 27.86 -20.97 -12.30
CA ARG A 200 27.53 -21.81 -13.46
C ARG A 200 26.73 -20.97 -14.44
N ARG A 201 27.37 -20.54 -15.53
CA ARG A 201 26.66 -20.16 -16.77
C ARG A 201 25.93 -21.40 -17.28
N VAL A 202 24.63 -21.50 -16.99
CA VAL A 202 23.71 -22.39 -17.72
C VAL A 202 22.92 -21.50 -18.67
N LEU A 203 23.49 -21.23 -19.85
CA LEU A 203 22.75 -20.77 -21.02
C LEU A 203 22.04 -22.00 -21.61
N GLY A 204 20.89 -22.33 -21.03
CA GLY A 204 19.93 -23.21 -21.67
C GLY A 204 19.22 -22.43 -22.78
N LYS A 205 19.34 -22.88 -24.02
CA LYS A 205 18.55 -22.39 -25.16
C LYS A 205 17.09 -22.76 -24.94
N SER A 206 16.32 -21.87 -24.30
CA SER A 206 14.86 -21.93 -24.34
C SER A 206 14.38 -21.18 -25.58
N ALA A 207 13.45 -21.77 -26.32
CA ALA A 207 12.88 -21.26 -27.56
C ALA A 207 12.50 -19.77 -27.46
N GLU A 208 13.20 -18.94 -28.26
CA GLU A 208 12.94 -17.52 -28.41
C GLU A 208 11.63 -17.31 -29.15
N SER A 209 10.59 -16.84 -28.45
CA SER A 209 9.49 -16.16 -29.11
C SER A 209 10.00 -14.78 -29.51
N HIS A 210 10.30 -14.59 -30.80
CA HIS A 210 10.60 -13.28 -31.36
C HIS A 210 9.40 -12.35 -31.16
N TYR A 211 9.47 -11.50 -30.14
CA TYR A 211 8.60 -10.34 -30.03
C TYR A 211 9.16 -9.28 -30.97
N ASN A 212 8.46 -9.02 -32.08
CA ASN A 212 8.73 -7.85 -32.91
C ASN A 212 8.33 -6.60 -32.12
N VAL A 213 9.33 -5.88 -31.60
CA VAL A 213 9.15 -4.56 -30.99
C VAL A 213 9.11 -3.53 -32.13
N PRO A 214 8.05 -2.71 -32.27
CA PRO A 214 7.96 -1.70 -33.31
C PRO A 214 9.10 -0.67 -33.24
N GLU A 215 9.63 -0.28 -34.40
CA GLU A 215 10.77 0.64 -34.61
C GLU A 215 10.56 2.05 -33.99
N GLN A 216 9.33 2.41 -33.62
CA GLN A 216 8.99 3.66 -32.92
C GLN A 216 9.31 3.63 -31.40
N LEU A 217 9.77 2.50 -30.84
CA LEU A 217 10.16 2.38 -29.44
C LEU A 217 11.60 2.82 -29.12
N GLU A 218 12.46 3.08 -30.12
CA GLU A 218 13.89 3.37 -29.87
C GLU A 218 14.12 4.62 -29.00
N PHE A 219 13.20 5.59 -29.00
CA PHE A 219 13.27 6.79 -28.15
C PHE A 219 12.68 6.59 -26.73
N PHE A 220 11.95 5.49 -26.52
CA PHE A 220 11.31 5.14 -25.24
C PHE A 220 12.04 4.02 -24.48
N MET A 221 13.12 3.47 -25.05
CA MET A 221 13.88 2.36 -24.47
C MET A 221 14.73 2.73 -23.24
N ASP A 222 14.74 3.99 -22.82
CA ASP A 222 15.53 4.45 -21.68
C ASP A 222 14.93 4.03 -20.33
N TYR A 223 13.69 3.57 -20.34
CA TYR A 223 12.95 3.19 -19.13
C TYR A 223 12.29 1.84 -19.34
N ALA A 224 13.07 0.78 -19.18
CA ALA A 224 12.49 -0.49 -18.81
C ALA A 224 12.23 -0.51 -17.30
N GLY A 225 11.17 -1.17 -16.87
CA GLY A 225 10.86 -1.38 -15.45
C GLY A 225 10.42 -2.81 -15.17
N CYS A 226 10.10 -3.07 -13.90
CA CYS A 226 9.64 -4.40 -13.47
C CYS A 226 8.22 -4.65 -13.97
N LYS A 227 7.95 -5.86 -14.45
CA LYS A 227 6.60 -6.26 -14.87
C LYS A 227 5.90 -6.90 -13.69
N TRP A 228 4.68 -6.46 -13.42
CA TRP A 228 3.87 -7.05 -12.36
C TRP A 228 3.57 -8.52 -12.63
N ASP A 229 3.71 -9.34 -11.59
CA ASP A 229 3.29 -10.73 -11.58
C ASP A 229 2.04 -10.92 -10.70
N LEU A 230 0.92 -11.23 -11.35
CA LEU A 230 -0.37 -11.52 -10.71
C LEU A 230 -0.31 -12.75 -9.78
N ARG A 231 0.65 -13.65 -9.98
CA ARG A 231 0.76 -14.89 -9.18
C ARG A 231 1.36 -14.65 -7.81
N ASP A 232 2.26 -13.69 -7.69
CA ASP A 232 2.98 -13.43 -6.46
C ASP A 232 2.83 -11.99 -5.92
N TRP A 233 2.00 -11.17 -6.59
CA TRP A 233 1.59 -9.84 -6.13
C TRP A 233 2.81 -8.93 -5.93
N SER A 234 3.69 -8.89 -6.94
CA SER A 234 4.99 -8.20 -6.89
C SER A 234 4.91 -6.67 -6.84
N CYS A 235 3.74 -6.04 -6.91
CA CYS A 235 3.59 -4.61 -7.18
C CYS A 235 4.37 -3.71 -6.21
N ALA A 236 4.36 -4.01 -4.91
CA ALA A 236 5.18 -3.29 -3.94
C ALA A 236 6.68 -3.42 -4.23
N TYR A 237 7.17 -4.62 -4.56
CA TYR A 237 8.57 -4.84 -4.91
C TYR A 237 8.96 -4.16 -6.22
N ASP A 238 8.07 -4.22 -7.22
CA ASP A 238 8.26 -3.59 -8.52
C ASP A 238 8.48 -2.08 -8.37
N VAL A 239 7.62 -1.41 -7.59
CA VAL A 239 7.72 0.03 -7.32
C VAL A 239 8.98 0.37 -6.55
N ILE A 240 9.29 -0.38 -5.49
CA ILE A 240 10.46 -0.09 -4.66
C ILE A 240 11.75 -0.24 -5.44
N VAL A 241 11.90 -1.32 -6.22
CA VAL A 241 13.10 -1.51 -7.07
C VAL A 241 13.25 -0.38 -8.07
N MET A 242 12.15 0.06 -8.69
CA MET A 242 12.22 1.18 -9.65
C MET A 242 12.55 2.52 -9.01
N VAL A 243 11.99 2.82 -7.84
CA VAL A 243 12.30 4.03 -7.08
C VAL A 243 13.77 4.04 -6.65
N LEU A 244 14.27 2.91 -6.12
CA LEU A 244 15.67 2.79 -5.71
C LEU A 244 16.63 2.86 -6.89
N TRP A 245 16.27 2.22 -8.02
CA TRP A 245 17.05 2.32 -9.25
C TRP A 245 17.13 3.77 -9.75
N ASN A 246 15.99 4.48 -9.80
CA ASN A 246 15.95 5.88 -10.19
C ASN A 246 16.82 6.74 -9.26
N LEU A 247 16.68 6.55 -7.95
CA LEU A 247 17.46 7.24 -6.94
C LEU A 247 18.96 7.04 -7.12
N VAL A 248 19.42 5.79 -7.25
CA VAL A 248 20.85 5.45 -7.42
C VAL A 248 21.38 5.95 -8.76
N ARG A 249 20.62 5.80 -9.84
CA ARG A 249 21.04 6.23 -11.18
C ARG A 249 21.22 7.75 -11.26
N CYS A 250 20.31 8.51 -10.67
CA CYS A 250 20.37 9.98 -10.65
C CYS A 250 21.33 10.54 -9.58
N SER A 251 21.83 9.68 -8.69
CA SER A 251 22.75 10.06 -7.62
C SER A 251 24.20 10.26 -8.11
N SER A 252 24.91 11.17 -7.44
CA SER A 252 26.37 11.33 -7.60
C SER A 252 27.14 10.06 -7.21
N THR A 253 28.38 9.91 -7.67
CA THR A 253 29.24 8.77 -7.32
C THR A 253 29.38 8.58 -5.81
N ASN A 254 29.57 9.67 -5.05
CA ASN A 254 29.68 9.62 -3.59
C ASN A 254 28.38 9.12 -2.94
N SER A 255 27.24 9.61 -3.43
CA SER A 255 25.92 9.17 -2.97
C SER A 255 25.68 7.68 -3.24
N ARG A 256 26.12 7.15 -4.40
CA ARG A 256 26.02 5.72 -4.71
C ARG A 256 26.88 4.85 -3.78
N VAL A 257 28.10 5.29 -3.48
CA VAL A 257 28.95 4.62 -2.49
C VAL A 257 28.23 4.59 -1.14
N HIS A 258 27.68 5.73 -0.72
CA HIS A 258 26.95 5.80 0.55
C HIS A 258 25.72 4.88 0.58
N PHE A 259 24.95 4.78 -0.50
CA PHE A 259 23.85 3.80 -0.64
C PHE A 259 24.33 2.36 -0.41
N SER A 260 25.45 1.97 -1.01
CA SER A 260 26.03 0.63 -0.86
C SER A 260 26.49 0.29 0.56
N GLU A 261 26.68 1.31 1.41
CA GLU A 261 27.13 1.17 2.79
C GLU A 261 25.98 1.15 3.82
N LEU A 262 24.75 1.50 3.43
CA LEU A 262 23.61 1.60 4.36
C LEU A 262 23.28 0.26 5.03
N THR A 263 22.96 -0.75 4.22
CA THR A 263 22.57 -2.10 4.67
C THR A 263 23.18 -3.17 3.76
N GLU A 264 23.09 -4.44 4.16
CA GLU A 264 23.45 -5.55 3.26
C GLU A 264 22.52 -5.62 2.04
N LEU A 265 21.24 -5.27 2.22
CA LEU A 265 20.26 -5.24 1.13
C LEU A 265 20.58 -4.14 0.12
N SER A 266 20.91 -2.94 0.57
CA SER A 266 21.29 -1.83 -0.32
C SER A 266 22.61 -2.12 -1.04
N ARG A 267 23.59 -2.74 -0.36
CA ARG A 267 24.83 -3.20 -0.98
C ARG A 267 24.59 -4.18 -2.12
N ASN A 268 23.74 -5.19 -1.86
CA ASN A 268 23.38 -6.19 -2.87
C ASN A 268 22.68 -5.55 -4.06
N LEU A 269 21.74 -4.65 -3.82
CA LEU A 269 21.08 -3.88 -4.88
C LEU A 269 22.06 -3.00 -5.66
N SER A 270 22.99 -2.33 -4.98
CA SER A 270 24.00 -1.47 -5.62
C SER A 270 24.84 -2.25 -6.63
N MET A 271 25.34 -3.43 -6.26
CA MET A 271 26.10 -4.29 -7.17
C MET A 271 25.27 -4.71 -8.39
N LEU A 272 24.01 -5.07 -8.17
CA LEU A 272 23.09 -5.46 -9.24
C LEU A 272 22.74 -4.29 -10.18
N PHE A 273 22.63 -3.08 -9.64
CA PHE A 273 22.39 -1.85 -10.41
C PHE A 273 23.63 -1.41 -11.20
N ASP A 274 24.83 -1.63 -10.67
CA ASP A 274 26.08 -1.41 -11.41
C ASP A 274 26.17 -2.38 -12.60
N ASP A 275 25.86 -3.66 -12.40
CA ASP A 275 25.79 -4.65 -13.47
C ASP A 275 24.73 -4.26 -14.53
N LEU A 276 23.53 -3.85 -14.09
CA LEU A 276 22.46 -3.37 -14.98
C LEU A 276 22.91 -2.19 -15.85
N SER A 277 23.67 -1.25 -15.28
CA SER A 277 24.18 -0.07 -15.99
C SER A 277 25.12 -0.41 -17.15
N GLN A 278 25.73 -1.61 -17.12
CA GLN A 278 26.61 -2.09 -18.19
C GLN A 278 25.87 -2.88 -19.28
N LEU A 279 24.62 -3.26 -19.05
CA LEU A 279 23.84 -4.02 -20.02
C LEU A 279 23.26 -3.13 -21.12
N PRO A 280 23.09 -3.64 -22.35
CA PRO A 280 22.30 -2.97 -23.37
C PRO A 280 20.88 -2.67 -22.88
N LYS A 281 20.33 -1.50 -23.22
CA LYS A 281 18.99 -1.05 -22.78
C LYS A 281 17.89 -2.07 -23.09
N VAL A 282 17.99 -2.78 -24.22
CA VAL A 282 17.05 -3.85 -24.61
C VAL A 282 16.96 -5.00 -23.59
N GLU A 283 17.99 -5.20 -22.77
CA GLU A 283 18.03 -6.25 -21.74
C GLU A 283 17.57 -5.75 -20.36
N HIS A 284 17.44 -4.43 -20.16
CA HIS A 284 17.12 -3.86 -18.85
C HIS A 284 15.80 -4.38 -18.30
N PHE A 285 14.80 -4.58 -19.16
CA PHE A 285 13.51 -5.12 -18.77
C PHE A 285 13.64 -6.49 -18.12
N ARG A 286 14.38 -7.41 -18.76
CA ARG A 286 14.60 -8.74 -18.21
C ARG A 286 15.45 -8.68 -16.94
N ALA A 287 16.50 -7.87 -16.96
CA ALA A 287 17.42 -7.74 -15.84
C ALA A 287 16.74 -7.17 -14.59
N LEU A 288 15.91 -6.13 -14.71
CA LEU A 288 15.19 -5.53 -13.58
C LEU A 288 14.24 -6.52 -12.89
N ASN A 289 13.54 -7.37 -13.65
CA ASN A 289 12.72 -8.43 -13.07
C ASN A 289 13.58 -9.46 -12.29
N ILE A 290 14.77 -9.81 -12.81
CA ILE A 290 15.72 -10.70 -12.12
C ILE A 290 16.24 -10.04 -10.83
N ILE A 291 16.59 -8.76 -10.89
CA ILE A 291 17.08 -7.99 -9.74
C ILE A 291 16.00 -7.93 -8.67
N ARG A 292 14.76 -7.59 -9.04
CA ARG A 292 13.62 -7.61 -8.15
C ARG A 292 13.44 -8.97 -7.49
N ASP A 293 13.43 -10.05 -8.26
CA ASP A 293 13.21 -11.39 -7.71
C ASP A 293 14.35 -11.82 -6.79
N SER A 294 15.60 -11.50 -7.14
CA SER A 294 16.76 -11.76 -6.29
C SER A 294 16.70 -10.99 -4.98
N TRP A 295 16.37 -9.69 -5.03
CA TRP A 295 16.22 -8.87 -3.83
C TRP A 295 15.06 -9.34 -2.97
N ARG A 296 13.93 -9.71 -3.60
CA ARG A 296 12.78 -10.30 -2.93
C ARG A 296 13.12 -11.63 -2.27
N ASP A 297 13.88 -12.50 -2.90
CA ASP A 297 14.32 -13.77 -2.32
C ASP A 297 15.17 -13.55 -1.06
N VAL A 298 16.11 -12.59 -1.10
CA VAL A 298 16.92 -12.22 0.07
C VAL A 298 16.02 -11.69 1.18
N ILE A 299 15.15 -10.71 0.91
CA ILE A 299 14.33 -10.09 1.97
C ILE A 299 13.30 -11.06 2.56
N SER A 300 12.73 -11.95 1.75
CA SER A 300 11.82 -13.01 2.20
C SER A 300 12.54 -14.08 3.02
N THR A 301 13.80 -14.36 2.72
CA THR A 301 14.61 -15.30 3.52
C THR A 301 15.01 -14.66 4.86
N THR A 302 15.34 -13.37 4.87
CA THR A 302 15.73 -12.65 6.09
C THR A 302 14.53 -12.37 7.01
N PHE A 303 13.36 -12.03 6.47
CA PHE A 303 12.17 -11.68 7.25
C PHE A 303 10.90 -12.39 6.71
N PRO A 304 10.82 -13.72 6.83
CA PRO A 304 9.74 -14.52 6.20
C PRO A 304 8.34 -14.16 6.69
N GLU A 305 8.21 -13.73 7.95
CA GLU A 305 6.92 -13.33 8.54
C GLU A 305 6.40 -12.00 7.98
N SER A 306 7.31 -11.06 7.68
CA SER A 306 6.94 -9.73 7.16
C SER A 306 6.85 -9.70 5.64
N PHE A 307 7.62 -10.55 4.96
CA PHE A 307 7.74 -10.58 3.50
C PHE A 307 7.66 -12.01 2.98
N PRO A 308 6.53 -12.71 3.11
CA PRO A 308 6.41 -14.06 2.57
C PRO A 308 6.64 -14.05 1.06
N ARG A 309 7.48 -14.97 0.57
CA ARG A 309 7.88 -14.99 -0.85
C ARG A 309 6.72 -15.28 -1.80
N ARG A 310 5.72 -16.04 -1.33
CA ARG A 310 4.60 -16.55 -2.11
C ARG A 310 3.31 -16.42 -1.32
N GLY A 311 2.20 -16.32 -2.05
CA GLY A 311 0.86 -16.21 -1.51
C GLY A 311 0.32 -14.77 -1.58
N PRO A 312 -0.99 -14.58 -1.41
CA PRO A 312 -1.66 -13.28 -1.49
C PRO A 312 -1.43 -12.49 -0.19
N ALA A 313 -0.17 -12.23 0.14
CA ALA A 313 0.21 -11.45 1.30
C ALA A 313 0.44 -10.00 0.86
N LEU A 314 -0.24 -9.08 1.54
CA LEU A 314 0.03 -7.66 1.39
C LEU A 314 1.40 -7.35 1.96
N VAL A 315 2.14 -6.48 1.27
CA VAL A 315 3.47 -6.04 1.67
C VAL A 315 3.46 -4.54 1.87
N SER A 316 4.05 -4.10 2.98
CA SER A 316 4.23 -2.68 3.26
C SER A 316 5.43 -2.13 2.49
N ALA A 317 5.18 -1.20 1.55
CA ALA A 317 6.24 -0.49 0.84
C ALA A 317 7.14 0.33 1.79
N SER A 318 6.58 0.91 2.86
CA SER A 318 7.36 1.65 3.86
C SER A 318 8.33 0.73 4.60
N LEU A 319 7.88 -0.47 4.97
CA LEU A 319 8.73 -1.44 5.65
C LEU A 319 9.82 -1.99 4.71
N LEU A 320 9.53 -2.15 3.41
CA LEU A 320 10.55 -2.50 2.41
C LEU A 320 11.64 -1.43 2.31
N LEU A 321 11.27 -0.15 2.23
CA LEU A 321 12.22 0.97 2.24
C LEU A 321 13.02 1.01 3.53
N GLU A 322 12.36 0.89 4.68
CA GLU A 322 13.01 0.89 5.99
C GLU A 322 14.06 -0.22 6.09
N ARG A 323 13.71 -1.46 5.70
CA ARG A 323 14.67 -2.57 5.75
C ARG A 323 15.83 -2.41 4.79
N THR A 324 15.63 -1.69 3.68
CA THR A 324 16.66 -1.51 2.64
C THR A 324 17.56 -0.32 2.93
N LEU A 325 17.01 0.79 3.42
CA LEU A 325 17.70 2.08 3.54
C LEU A 325 18.14 2.39 4.98
N THR A 326 17.50 1.81 5.99
CA THR A 326 17.78 2.13 7.39
C THR A 326 18.93 1.27 7.89
N SER A 327 20.12 1.89 8.00
CA SER A 327 21.28 1.27 8.62
C SER A 327 21.06 1.00 10.11
N SER A 328 21.64 -0.10 10.61
CA SER A 328 21.76 -0.34 12.06
C SER A 328 22.79 0.57 12.72
N PHE A 329 23.65 1.23 11.94
CA PHE A 329 24.57 2.24 12.44
C PHE A 329 23.81 3.53 12.74
N LEU A 330 23.48 3.69 14.03
CA LEU A 330 22.95 4.92 14.58
C LEU A 330 24.01 6.03 14.41
N GLN A 331 23.77 6.96 13.49
CA GLN A 331 24.52 8.20 13.50
C GLN A 331 23.98 9.07 14.64
N ARG A 332 24.88 9.48 15.54
CA ARG A 332 24.52 10.43 16.59
C ARG A 332 24.54 11.82 15.99
N SER A 333 23.37 12.36 15.72
CA SER A 333 23.22 13.80 15.47
C SER A 333 23.20 14.52 16.80
N ILE A 334 24.08 15.51 16.94
CA ILE A 334 24.14 16.35 18.13
C ILE A 334 23.41 17.64 17.80
N PHE A 335 22.37 17.93 18.57
CA PHE A 335 21.64 19.19 18.48
C PHE A 335 22.27 20.13 19.49
N THR A 336 22.73 21.30 19.05
CA THR A 336 23.29 22.31 19.94
C THR A 336 22.39 23.53 19.90
N CYS A 337 21.73 23.89 21.02
CA CYS A 337 21.08 25.21 21.09
C CYS A 337 22.19 26.26 21.13
N ALA A 338 22.14 27.24 20.22
CA ALA A 338 23.13 28.31 20.15
C ALA A 338 23.13 29.19 21.41
N ASP A 339 21.98 29.34 22.07
CA ASP A 339 21.82 30.27 23.21
C ASP A 339 22.29 29.67 24.54
N CYS A 340 22.12 28.36 24.76
CA CYS A 340 22.54 27.71 26.01
C CYS A 340 23.82 26.86 25.87
N VAL A 341 24.36 26.71 24.65
CA VAL A 341 25.54 25.88 24.31
C VAL A 341 25.43 24.42 24.79
N THR A 342 24.25 24.03 25.29
CA THR A 342 24.02 22.70 25.81
C THR A 342 23.74 21.83 24.60
N SER A 343 24.70 20.95 24.29
CA SER A 343 24.44 19.86 23.37
C SER A 343 23.37 18.98 24.00
N VAL A 344 22.23 18.82 23.33
CA VAL A 344 21.20 17.88 23.74
C VAL A 344 21.41 16.62 22.91
N PRO A 345 22.04 15.57 23.47
CA PRO A 345 22.22 14.33 22.75
C PRO A 345 20.92 13.55 22.85
N ARG A 346 20.08 13.47 21.81
CA ARG A 346 19.01 12.43 21.82
C ARG A 346 18.17 12.15 20.58
N VAL A 347 18.41 12.72 19.40
CA VAL A 347 17.74 12.19 18.20
C VAL A 347 18.73 11.31 17.45
N GLN A 348 18.52 9.99 17.56
CA GLN A 348 19.24 9.02 16.76
C GLN A 348 18.68 9.13 15.34
N LEU A 349 19.44 9.79 14.46
CA LEU A 349 19.11 9.83 13.04
C LEU A 349 19.83 8.68 12.34
N THR A 350 19.09 7.96 11.51
CA THR A 350 19.65 6.97 10.60
C THR A 350 20.12 7.65 9.33
N SER A 351 21.05 7.04 8.60
CA SER A 351 21.59 7.55 7.33
C SER A 351 20.54 7.75 6.22
N SER A 352 19.39 7.11 6.37
CA SER A 352 18.13 7.43 5.68
C SER A 352 17.17 8.03 6.70
N LEU A 353 16.62 9.21 6.42
CA LEU A 353 15.67 9.87 7.30
C LEU A 353 14.26 9.47 6.89
N ALA A 354 13.59 8.65 7.70
CA ALA A 354 12.23 8.19 7.42
C ALA A 354 11.28 8.75 8.49
N PHE A 355 10.24 9.49 8.10
CA PHE A 355 9.31 10.05 9.07
C PHE A 355 7.85 10.03 8.61
N TYR A 356 6.97 9.94 9.60
CA TYR A 356 5.52 9.86 9.43
C TYR A 356 4.90 11.24 9.62
N CYS A 357 4.43 11.82 8.51
CA CYS A 357 3.71 13.07 8.42
C CYS A 357 2.23 12.80 8.74
N SER A 358 1.86 13.00 10.01
CA SER A 358 0.51 12.78 10.52
C SER A 358 -0.11 14.08 11.01
N SER A 359 -1.43 14.07 11.18
CA SER A 359 -2.15 15.22 11.78
C SER A 359 -1.60 15.60 13.17
N TYR A 360 -1.11 14.62 13.94
CA TYR A 360 -0.48 14.86 15.24
C TYR A 360 0.74 15.79 15.15
N LEU A 361 1.57 15.61 14.12
CA LEU A 361 2.75 16.44 13.91
C LEU A 361 2.36 17.90 13.58
N LEU A 362 1.27 18.12 12.84
CA LEU A 362 0.76 19.47 12.57
C LEU A 362 0.20 20.13 13.82
N ARG A 363 -0.52 19.39 14.66
CA ARG A 363 -1.04 19.90 15.94
C ARG A 363 0.09 20.35 16.86
N ALA A 364 1.14 19.55 16.96
CA ALA A 364 2.32 19.89 17.75
C ALA A 364 2.97 21.22 17.30
N MET A 365 2.81 21.56 16.03
CA MET A 365 3.36 22.77 15.41
C MET A 365 2.37 23.94 15.30
N GLN A 366 1.12 23.78 15.75
CA GLN A 366 0.06 24.77 15.59
C GLN A 366 -0.19 25.15 14.10
N LEU A 367 0.02 24.20 13.19
CA LEU A 367 -0.19 24.38 11.74
C LEU A 367 -1.57 23.90 11.28
N GLU A 368 -2.53 23.75 12.20
CA GLU A 368 -3.87 23.19 11.89
C GLU A 368 -4.69 24.09 10.94
N ASP A 369 -4.42 25.41 10.93
CA ASP A 369 -5.13 26.37 10.08
C ASP A 369 -4.59 26.43 8.65
N ILE A 370 -3.48 25.75 8.35
CA ILE A 370 -2.87 25.75 7.02
C ILE A 370 -3.65 24.80 6.12
N GLN A 371 -4.33 25.37 5.11
CA GLN A 371 -5.08 24.61 4.11
C GLN A 371 -4.21 23.66 3.27
N THR A 372 -2.92 23.95 3.12
CA THR A 372 -2.00 23.14 2.33
C THR A 372 -0.61 23.12 2.96
N VAL A 373 -0.20 21.94 3.42
CA VAL A 373 1.12 21.74 4.04
C VAL A 373 2.14 21.43 2.94
N THR A 374 3.32 22.04 2.96
CA THR A 374 4.37 21.73 1.99
C THR A 374 5.27 20.61 2.51
N THR A 375 6.02 19.92 1.65
CA THR A 375 7.05 18.98 2.12
C THR A 375 8.14 19.66 2.95
N GLN A 376 8.41 20.95 2.72
CA GLN A 376 9.29 21.74 3.59
C GLN A 376 8.66 21.96 4.96
N HIS A 377 7.38 22.32 5.04
CA HIS A 377 6.68 22.45 6.33
C HIS A 377 6.71 21.14 7.13
N TRP A 378 6.55 20.00 6.47
CA TRP A 378 6.66 18.69 7.12
C TRP A 378 8.06 18.42 7.67
N LEU A 379 9.09 18.77 6.91
CA LEU A 379 10.48 18.63 7.33
C LEU A 379 10.79 19.55 8.53
N ASP A 380 10.38 20.81 8.46
CA ASP A 380 10.55 21.79 9.53
C ASP A 380 9.81 21.34 10.80
N ALA A 381 8.57 20.86 10.66
CA ALA A 381 7.76 20.32 11.74
C ALA A 381 8.44 19.14 12.44
N PHE A 382 8.99 18.20 11.65
CA PHE A 382 9.72 17.06 12.18
C PHE A 382 10.92 17.50 13.04
N PHE A 383 11.72 18.45 12.55
CA PHE A 383 12.88 18.94 13.29
C PHE A 383 12.51 19.70 14.55
N VAL A 384 11.48 20.54 14.51
CA VAL A 384 11.00 21.24 15.70
C VAL A 384 10.46 20.24 16.73
N GLN A 385 9.68 19.23 16.33
CA GLN A 385 9.21 18.19 17.24
C GLN A 385 10.38 17.42 17.88
N ALA A 386 11.37 17.04 17.06
CA ALA A 386 12.55 16.32 17.52
C ALA A 386 13.36 17.15 18.54
N LEU A 387 13.41 18.47 18.36
CA LEU A 387 13.99 19.41 19.33
C LEU A 387 13.15 19.57 20.60
N THR A 388 11.82 19.67 20.49
CA THR A 388 10.94 19.87 21.66
C THR A 388 10.90 18.67 22.59
N ASN A 389 11.07 17.45 22.05
CA ASN A 389 11.12 16.22 22.82
C ASN A 389 12.48 16.01 23.53
N ALA A 390 13.47 16.85 23.25
CA ALA A 390 14.77 16.77 23.88
C ALA A 390 14.70 17.44 25.26
N ASP A 391 14.36 16.63 26.29
CA ASP A 391 14.30 17.02 27.70
C ASP A 391 15.53 17.86 28.11
N GLY A 392 15.38 19.19 28.19
CA GLY A 392 16.45 20.07 28.66
C GLY A 392 16.36 21.53 28.24
N CYS A 393 15.85 21.84 27.05
CA CYS A 393 15.81 23.23 26.55
C CYS A 393 14.44 23.93 26.65
N VAL A 394 13.35 23.17 26.65
CA VAL A 394 11.99 23.73 26.49
C VAL A 394 11.46 24.40 27.77
N GLY A 395 11.99 24.06 28.94
CA GLY A 395 11.46 24.54 30.23
C GLY A 395 11.54 26.05 30.46
N ASN A 396 12.42 26.78 29.77
CA ASN A 396 12.68 28.19 30.06
C ASN A 396 12.16 29.19 29.00
N GLY A 397 11.52 28.74 27.91
CA GLY A 397 10.92 29.63 26.90
C GLY A 397 11.87 30.63 26.20
N ALA A 398 13.17 30.58 26.50
CA ALA A 398 14.15 31.59 26.11
C ALA A 398 15.19 31.12 25.07
N CYS A 399 15.38 29.80 24.86
CA CYS A 399 16.15 29.30 23.71
C CYS A 399 15.26 29.48 22.47
N GLY A 400 15.57 30.44 21.62
CA GLY A 400 14.91 30.54 20.33
C GLY A 400 15.17 29.27 19.53
N LEU A 401 14.17 28.78 18.78
CA LEU A 401 14.36 27.69 17.83
C LEU A 401 15.35 28.17 16.76
N ARG A 402 16.63 27.81 16.92
CA ARG A 402 17.68 28.06 15.93
C ARG A 402 17.99 26.77 15.14
N PRO A 403 18.58 26.89 13.93
CA PRO A 403 18.72 25.78 13.00
C PRO A 403 19.41 24.56 13.63
N VAL A 404 18.88 23.39 13.32
CA VAL A 404 19.48 22.10 13.66
C VAL A 404 20.73 21.90 12.81
N TYR A 405 21.82 21.47 13.44
CA TYR A 405 23.02 21.02 12.73
C TYR A 405 23.03 19.50 12.67
N ILE A 406 22.90 18.94 11.46
CA ILE A 406 23.08 17.50 11.25
C ILE A 406 24.54 17.25 10.89
N ASN A 407 25.24 16.45 11.69
CA ASN A 407 26.67 16.20 11.51
C ASN A 407 26.99 15.09 10.50
N SER A 408 26.00 14.60 9.77
CA SER A 408 26.16 13.49 8.84
C SER A 408 25.45 13.73 7.51
N HIS A 409 26.03 13.16 6.46
CA HIS A 409 25.39 13.11 5.15
C HIS A 409 24.16 12.21 5.23
N ILE A 410 22.98 12.77 4.97
CA ILE A 410 21.76 12.00 4.78
C ILE A 410 21.67 11.65 3.29
N PHE A 411 21.63 10.35 2.97
CA PHE A 411 21.54 9.87 1.59
C PHE A 411 20.21 10.27 0.95
N CYS A 412 19.11 10.01 1.66
CA CYS A 412 17.75 10.24 1.19
C CYS A 412 16.80 10.53 2.34
N ILE A 413 15.73 11.24 2.01
CA ILE A 413 14.62 11.54 2.92
C ILE A 413 13.38 10.80 2.41
N THR A 414 12.77 10.00 3.26
CA THR A 414 11.52 9.28 2.99
C THR A 414 10.41 9.87 3.85
N MET A 415 9.40 10.46 3.22
CA MET A 415 8.24 11.04 3.88
C MET A 415 7.03 10.12 3.71
N TYR A 416 6.44 9.67 4.81
CA TYR A 416 5.18 8.92 4.81
C TYR A 416 4.03 9.86 5.16
N ILE A 417 3.18 10.17 4.20
CA ILE A 417 2.11 11.14 4.39
C ILE A 417 0.78 10.41 4.63
N GLU A 418 0.15 10.70 5.76
CA GLU A 418 -1.18 10.18 6.11
C GLU A 418 -2.25 10.67 5.13
N SER A 419 -3.21 9.82 4.78
CA SER A 419 -4.33 10.21 3.92
C SER A 419 -5.15 11.33 4.58
N GLY A 420 -5.72 12.23 3.76
CA GLY A 420 -6.60 13.30 4.23
C GLY A 420 -5.92 14.63 4.55
N ILE A 421 -4.58 14.73 4.45
CA ILE A 421 -3.87 16.01 4.56
C ILE A 421 -3.43 16.46 3.16
N ALA A 422 -3.97 17.61 2.71
CA ALA A 422 -3.56 18.22 1.46
C ALA A 422 -2.08 18.66 1.56
N THR A 423 -1.19 17.86 0.95
CA THR A 423 0.25 18.14 0.95
C THR A 423 0.71 18.59 -0.43
N CYS A 424 1.24 19.80 -0.52
CA CYS A 424 1.97 20.26 -1.69
C CYS A 424 3.38 19.65 -1.67
N VAL A 425 3.69 18.77 -2.63
CA VAL A 425 5.02 18.18 -2.76
C VAL A 425 5.95 19.16 -3.48
N ASN A 426 6.92 19.71 -2.76
CA ASN A 426 7.92 20.58 -3.37
C ASN A 426 8.93 19.73 -4.17
N PRO A 427 9.36 20.20 -5.37
CA PRO A 427 10.38 19.51 -6.16
C PRO A 427 11.75 19.55 -5.49
N THR A 428 11.97 20.54 -4.62
CA THR A 428 13.17 20.66 -3.79
C THR A 428 12.79 20.98 -2.36
N VAL A 429 13.55 20.43 -1.42
CA VAL A 429 13.52 20.81 -0.01
C VAL A 429 14.95 21.13 0.42
N TYR A 430 15.11 21.95 1.44
CA TYR A 430 16.42 22.27 1.98
C TYR A 430 16.51 21.90 3.45
N MET A 431 17.72 21.59 3.87
CA MET A 431 18.05 21.23 5.24
C MET A 431 19.45 21.75 5.55
N ASP A 432 19.63 22.33 6.73
CA ASP A 432 20.93 22.79 7.16
C ASP A 432 21.70 21.60 7.77
N VAL A 433 22.77 21.18 7.10
CA VAL A 433 23.64 20.04 7.47
C VAL A 433 25.04 20.62 7.70
N ASN A 434 25.62 20.43 8.89
CA ASN A 434 26.88 21.07 9.29
C ASN A 434 26.93 22.60 9.11
N GLY A 435 25.79 23.27 9.12
CA GLY A 435 25.70 24.73 8.94
C GLY A 435 25.74 25.17 7.49
N GLU A 436 25.79 24.22 6.55
CA GLU A 436 25.62 24.45 5.13
C GLU A 436 24.21 24.02 4.71
N ARG A 437 23.58 24.85 3.88
CA ARG A 437 22.27 24.54 3.32
C ARG A 437 22.43 23.47 2.25
N THR A 438 22.00 22.25 2.57
CA THR A 438 21.93 21.14 1.62
C THR A 438 20.56 21.13 0.96
N ILE A 439 20.53 21.08 -0.38
CA ILE A 439 19.30 21.00 -1.17
C ILE A 439 19.10 19.54 -1.57
N TYR A 440 17.89 19.04 -1.32
CA TYR A 440 17.44 17.72 -1.74
C TYR A 440 16.44 17.89 -2.87
N GLU A 441 16.62 17.13 -3.94
CA GLU A 441 15.70 17.07 -5.07
C GLU A 441 14.76 15.87 -4.92
N LEU A 442 13.50 16.05 -5.28
CA LEU A 442 12.51 14.98 -5.29
C LEU A 442 12.89 13.95 -6.35
N SER A 443 13.23 12.73 -5.92
CA SER A 443 13.54 11.64 -6.83
C SER A 443 12.31 10.84 -7.27
N SER A 444 11.38 10.57 -6.35
CA SER A 444 10.19 9.75 -6.66
C SER A 444 9.06 9.97 -5.66
N ILE A 445 7.84 9.67 -6.10
CA ILE A 445 6.64 9.61 -5.25
C ILE A 445 6.06 8.20 -5.37
N ILE A 446 5.75 7.57 -4.25
CA ILE A 446 5.02 6.30 -4.20
C ILE A 446 3.60 6.58 -3.72
N TYR A 447 2.62 6.05 -4.42
CA TYR A 447 1.21 6.12 -4.04
C TYR A 447 0.56 4.76 -4.26
N HIS A 448 -0.57 4.53 -3.59
CA HIS A 448 -1.28 3.27 -3.72
C HIS A 448 -2.79 3.46 -3.70
N GLU A 449 -3.49 2.59 -4.40
CA GLU A 449 -4.94 2.47 -4.34
C GLU A 449 -5.31 0.99 -4.35
N SER A 450 -6.25 0.57 -3.49
CA SER A 450 -6.79 -0.80 -3.50
C SER A 450 -5.74 -1.92 -3.46
N ASN A 451 -4.70 -1.78 -2.63
CA ASN A 451 -3.58 -2.71 -2.50
C ASN A 451 -2.63 -2.81 -3.71
N HIS A 452 -2.71 -1.87 -4.65
CA HIS A 452 -1.78 -1.74 -5.77
C HIS A 452 -0.90 -0.52 -5.58
N PHE A 453 0.40 -0.66 -5.82
CA PHE A 453 1.37 0.43 -5.70
C PHE A 453 1.77 0.93 -7.08
N CYS A 454 1.85 2.25 -7.21
CA CYS A 454 2.36 2.94 -8.38
C CYS A 454 3.42 3.97 -7.95
N ALA A 455 4.16 4.51 -8.91
CA ALA A 455 5.12 5.57 -8.64
C ALA A 455 5.12 6.65 -9.71
N LYS A 456 5.63 7.82 -9.32
CA LYS A 456 6.13 8.85 -10.23
C LYS A 456 7.63 8.93 -10.05
N LEU A 457 8.38 8.78 -11.12
CA LEU A 457 9.83 8.87 -11.14
C LEU A 457 10.21 10.25 -11.71
N MET A 458 11.10 10.95 -11.03
CA MET A 458 11.56 12.28 -11.44
C MET A 458 12.98 12.17 -12.01
N GLU A 459 13.17 12.75 -13.19
CA GLU A 459 14.42 12.70 -13.96
C GLU A 459 14.61 14.06 -14.64
N HIS A 460 15.58 14.87 -14.22
CA HIS A 460 15.89 16.16 -14.90
C HIS A 460 14.65 17.06 -15.12
N GLY A 461 13.75 17.09 -14.14
CA GLY A 461 12.47 17.83 -14.22
C GLY A 461 11.37 17.18 -15.08
N ILE A 462 11.62 15.99 -15.63
CA ILE A 462 10.65 15.18 -16.36
C ILE A 462 10.01 14.19 -15.38
N VAL A 463 8.68 14.09 -15.44
CA VAL A 463 7.90 13.13 -14.65
C VAL A 463 7.62 11.88 -15.49
N TRP A 464 7.86 10.71 -14.92
CA TRP A 464 7.53 9.42 -15.51
C TRP A 464 6.53 8.68 -14.62
N ASP A 465 5.36 8.37 -15.15
CA ASP A 465 4.38 7.53 -14.47
C ASP A 465 4.80 6.07 -14.58
N TYR A 466 4.90 5.41 -13.44
CA TYR A 466 5.24 3.99 -13.37
C TYR A 466 4.13 3.22 -12.69
N ASP A 467 3.51 2.34 -13.48
CA ASP A 467 2.55 1.35 -13.02
C ASP A 467 2.93 0.00 -13.64
N SER A 468 3.42 -0.93 -12.81
CA SER A 468 3.89 -2.23 -13.28
C SER A 468 2.77 -3.13 -13.80
N ALA A 469 1.51 -2.86 -13.41
CA ALA A 469 0.33 -3.62 -13.82
C ALA A 469 -0.30 -3.07 -15.11
N VAL A 470 -0.41 -1.74 -15.23
CA VAL A 470 -1.08 -1.10 -16.38
C VAL A 470 -0.16 -1.03 -17.59
N ASN A 471 1.09 -0.63 -17.40
CA ASN A 471 2.01 -0.34 -18.51
C ASN A 471 3.00 -1.49 -18.78
N ASN A 472 2.72 -2.70 -18.30
CA ASN A 472 3.62 -3.86 -18.40
C ASN A 472 5.05 -3.56 -17.89
N GLY A 473 5.19 -2.66 -16.92
CA GLY A 473 6.48 -2.24 -16.38
C GLY A 473 7.22 -1.17 -17.19
N ILE A 474 6.62 -0.56 -18.22
CA ILE A 474 7.25 0.53 -18.97
C ILE A 474 6.77 1.87 -18.39
N PRO A 475 7.64 2.69 -17.77
CA PRO A 475 7.28 4.05 -17.36
C PRO A 475 6.83 4.89 -18.56
N THR A 476 5.74 5.64 -18.38
CA THR A 476 5.19 6.54 -19.40
C THR A 476 5.50 7.99 -19.07
N ARG A 477 6.03 8.75 -20.02
CA ARG A 477 6.38 10.16 -19.81
C ARG A 477 5.14 11.02 -19.61
N ASN A 478 5.13 11.82 -18.56
CA ASN A 478 4.04 12.70 -18.18
C ASN A 478 4.47 14.19 -18.19
N GLY A 479 4.80 14.68 -19.38
CA GLY A 479 5.14 16.09 -19.62
C GLY A 479 6.34 16.63 -18.81
N ASN A 480 6.54 17.95 -18.88
CA ASN A 480 7.60 18.70 -18.18
C ASN A 480 7.02 19.61 -17.07
N ASN A 481 5.92 19.19 -16.42
CA ASN A 481 5.23 20.08 -15.49
C ASN A 481 5.88 20.01 -14.09
N THR A 482 6.83 20.91 -13.82
CA THR A 482 7.51 21.04 -12.53
C THR A 482 6.64 21.62 -11.42
N TYR A 483 5.52 22.26 -11.79
CA TYR A 483 4.52 22.80 -10.87
C TYR A 483 3.24 21.98 -10.95
N MET A 484 3.26 20.79 -10.35
CA MET A 484 2.03 20.05 -10.09
C MET A 484 1.64 20.28 -8.63
N SER A 485 0.53 20.98 -8.40
CA SER A 485 -0.12 20.98 -7.10
C SER A 485 -0.67 19.57 -6.86
N TRP A 486 0.10 18.73 -6.18
CA TRP A 486 -0.32 17.39 -5.77
C TRP A 486 -1.33 17.47 -4.63
N ALA A 487 -2.51 18.05 -4.87
CA ALA A 487 -3.61 17.90 -3.94
C ALA A 487 -4.04 16.43 -3.98
N LEU A 488 -3.53 15.63 -3.05
CA LEU A 488 -4.10 14.31 -2.77
C LEU A 488 -5.60 14.55 -2.53
N PRO A 489 -6.51 13.98 -3.34
CA PRO A 489 -7.93 14.23 -3.17
C PRO A 489 -8.32 13.81 -1.75
N ALA A 490 -9.01 14.71 -1.04
CA ALA A 490 -9.61 14.37 0.24
C ALA A 490 -10.49 13.12 0.06
N GLU A 491 -10.46 12.19 1.03
CA GLU A 491 -11.24 10.95 0.99
C GLU A 491 -12.71 11.26 0.63
N GLY A 492 -13.12 10.92 -0.61
CA GLY A 492 -14.48 11.14 -1.09
C GLY A 492 -14.62 11.80 -2.46
N THR A 493 -13.59 12.50 -2.99
CA THR A 493 -13.61 13.00 -4.37
C THR A 493 -13.06 11.96 -5.34
N ARG A 494 -13.94 11.21 -6.02
CA ARG A 494 -13.56 10.41 -7.19
C ARG A 494 -13.20 11.36 -8.33
N VAL A 495 -11.95 11.30 -8.79
CA VAL A 495 -11.52 11.94 -10.04
C VAL A 495 -12.20 11.21 -11.21
N PRO A 496 -12.82 11.91 -12.16
CA PRO A 496 -13.39 11.28 -13.34
C PRO A 496 -12.26 10.79 -14.25
N HIS A 497 -12.23 9.49 -14.55
CA HIS A 497 -11.45 9.00 -15.68
C HIS A 497 -12.27 9.21 -16.96
N HIS A 498 -11.84 10.13 -17.84
CA HIS A 498 -12.20 10.07 -19.26
C HIS A 498 -11.14 10.76 -20.15
N GLU A 499 -10.82 10.06 -21.23
CA GLU A 499 -10.51 10.50 -22.60
C GLU A 499 -9.80 11.86 -22.81
N SER A 500 -8.60 11.77 -23.38
CA SER A 500 -7.93 12.82 -24.19
C SER A 500 -7.97 14.23 -23.62
N GLY A 501 -6.97 14.56 -22.79
CA GLY A 501 -6.64 15.93 -22.45
C GLY A 501 -6.47 16.13 -20.96
N GLN A 502 -5.21 16.38 -20.59
CA GLN A 502 -4.72 16.83 -19.29
C GLN A 502 -4.50 15.73 -18.24
N THR A 503 -3.21 15.56 -17.99
CA THR A 503 -2.50 14.57 -17.19
C THR A 503 -2.39 14.98 -15.71
N LEU A 504 -2.29 13.97 -14.82
CA LEU A 504 -1.72 14.05 -13.46
C LEU A 504 -0.45 13.24 -13.41
#